data_AF-A0A382I9Q7-F1
#
_entry.id   AF-A0A382I9Q7-F1
#
_cell.length_a   1.000
_cell.length_b   1.000
_cell.length_c   1.000
_cell.angle_alpha   90.00
_cell.angle_beta   90.00
_cell.angle_gamma   90.00
#
_symmetry.space_group_name_H-M   'P 1'
#
loop_
_entity.id
_entity.type
_entity.pdbx_description
1 polymer ?
#
loop_
_entity_poly.entity_id
_entity_poly.type
_entity_poly.pdbx_seq_one_letter_code
_entity_poly.pdbx_strand_id
1 'polypeptide(L)'
;MKKRFIVMACVCLMGSTATVDAQQRANLSPEQQAQMRAERERAFQEEVTMVRPIEALNSVWLEELTWLAIRDAIAAGKTTVIIPTGGIEQNGPYVAMGKHNYVLQGACEGIARRLGD
;
A
#
# COMPACT_ATOMS: atom_id res chain seq x y z
N MET A 1 0.52 -52.19 40.75
CA MET A 1 0.54 -51.30 39.56
C MET A 1 -0.16 -49.98 39.91
N LYS A 2 0.57 -48.88 40.11
CA LYS A 2 0.01 -47.54 40.29
C LYS A 2 0.60 -46.63 39.21
N LYS A 3 -0.19 -46.30 38.18
CA LYS A 3 0.23 -45.39 37.09
C LYS A 3 0.10 -43.94 37.59
N ARG A 4 1.22 -43.22 37.65
CA ARG A 4 1.26 -41.77 37.89
C ARG A 4 1.12 -41.08 36.54
N PHE A 5 0.02 -40.37 36.33
CA PHE A 5 -0.12 -39.43 35.22
C PHE A 5 0.58 -38.13 35.61
N ILE A 6 1.66 -37.79 34.91
CA ILE A 6 2.27 -36.46 34.98
C ILE A 6 1.59 -35.63 33.89
N VAL A 7 0.77 -34.67 34.29
CA VAL A 7 0.25 -33.64 33.40
C VAL A 7 1.33 -32.56 33.30
N MET A 8 2.04 -32.53 32.18
CA MET A 8 2.97 -31.46 31.83
C MET A 8 2.17 -30.31 31.23
N ALA A 9 1.86 -29.30 32.03
CA ALA A 9 1.23 -28.07 31.57
C ALA A 9 2.27 -27.24 30.79
N CYS A 10 2.22 -27.30 29.46
CA CYS A 10 2.88 -26.35 28.59
C CYS A 10 2.12 -25.01 28.67
N VAL A 11 2.63 -24.08 29.45
CA VAL A 11 2.17 -22.68 29.44
C VAL A 11 2.74 -22.02 28.19
N CYS A 12 1.97 -22.04 27.09
CA CYS A 12 2.24 -21.21 25.93
C CYS A 12 1.83 -19.77 26.24
N LEU A 13 2.77 -18.96 26.74
CA LEU A 13 2.64 -17.51 26.81
C LEU A 13 2.65 -16.95 25.38
N MET A 14 1.47 -16.82 24.77
CA MET A 14 1.28 -16.04 23.55
C MET A 14 1.35 -14.54 23.91
N GLY A 15 2.55 -14.03 24.13
CA GLY A 15 2.80 -12.60 24.21
C GLY A 15 2.64 -11.98 22.82
N SER A 16 1.82 -10.95 22.69
CA SER A 16 1.63 -10.18 21.46
C SER A 16 2.98 -9.77 20.87
N THR A 17 3.31 -10.23 19.67
CA THR A 17 4.62 -10.00 19.02
C THR A 17 4.99 -8.52 18.90
N ALA A 18 3.99 -7.64 18.79
CA ALA A 18 4.18 -6.20 18.69
C ALA A 18 4.81 -5.54 19.94
N THR A 19 4.52 -6.01 21.15
CA THR A 19 5.08 -5.40 22.37
C THR A 19 6.51 -5.86 22.64
N VAL A 20 6.84 -7.10 22.26
CA VAL A 20 8.20 -7.64 22.33
C VAL A 20 9.12 -6.90 21.35
N ASP A 21 8.70 -6.70 20.10
CA ASP A 21 9.48 -5.95 19.09
C ASP A 21 9.74 -4.50 19.51
N ALA A 22 8.75 -3.82 20.11
CA ALA A 22 8.90 -2.45 20.58
C ALA A 22 9.87 -2.34 21.76
N GLN A 23 9.75 -3.24 22.75
CA GLN A 23 10.64 -3.31 23.92
C GLN A 23 12.07 -3.66 23.51
N GLN A 24 12.23 -4.54 22.51
CA GLN A 24 13.53 -5.01 22.02
C GLN A 24 14.25 -3.94 21.18
N ARG A 25 13.52 -3.14 20.39
CA ARG A 25 14.06 -1.94 19.70
C ARG A 25 14.58 -0.87 20.66
N ALA A 26 13.96 -0.72 21.83
CA ALA A 26 14.36 0.25 22.85
C ALA A 26 15.71 -0.12 23.53
N ASN A 27 16.10 -1.39 23.48
CA ASN A 27 17.30 -1.91 24.14
C ASN A 27 18.50 -2.10 23.19
N LEU A 28 18.41 -1.68 21.93
CA LEU A 28 19.51 -1.81 20.95
C LEU A 28 20.62 -0.80 21.21
N SER A 29 21.88 -1.23 21.09
CA SER A 29 23.02 -0.32 21.06
C SER A 29 22.96 0.61 19.84
N PRO A 30 23.62 1.79 19.86
CA PRO A 30 23.67 2.68 18.70
C PRO A 30 24.15 2.00 17.40
N GLU A 31 25.09 1.06 17.51
CA GLU A 31 25.60 0.28 16.38
C GLU A 31 24.55 -0.67 15.80
N GLN A 32 23.85 -1.41 16.67
CA GLN A 32 22.78 -2.32 16.26
C GLN A 32 21.61 -1.56 15.61
N GLN A 33 21.27 -0.37 16.13
CA GLN A 33 20.27 0.50 15.51
C GLN A 33 20.72 0.97 14.12
N ALA A 34 22.01 1.30 13.95
CA ALA A 34 22.55 1.70 12.65
C ALA A 34 22.52 0.54 11.64
N GLN A 35 22.88 -0.68 12.06
CA GLN A 35 22.80 -1.88 11.23
C GLN A 35 21.36 -2.16 10.79
N MET A 36 20.39 -2.14 11.71
CA MET A 36 18.98 -2.35 11.38
C MET A 36 18.45 -1.28 10.40
N ARG A 37 18.86 -0.01 10.54
CA ARG A 37 18.51 1.04 9.57
C ARG A 37 19.10 0.75 8.19
N ALA A 38 20.37 0.35 8.13
CA ALA A 38 21.03 0.01 6.87
C ALA A 38 20.39 -1.20 6.18
N GLU A 39 20.02 -2.22 6.93
CA GLU A 39 19.29 -3.39 6.42
C GLU A 39 17.91 -3.03 5.89
N ARG A 40 17.17 -2.19 6.62
CA ARG A 40 15.85 -1.70 6.16
C ARG A 40 15.96 -0.88 4.89
N GLU A 41 16.95 0.00 4.81
CA GLU A 41 17.22 0.77 3.60
C GLU A 41 17.55 -0.16 2.44
N ARG A 42 18.45 -1.13 2.65
CA ARG A 42 18.80 -2.12 1.63
C ARG A 42 17.57 -2.90 1.15
N ALA A 43 16.75 -3.40 2.07
CA ALA A 43 15.54 -4.14 1.73
C ALA A 43 14.55 -3.27 0.94
N PHE A 44 14.38 -2.01 1.34
CA PHE A 44 13.56 -1.05 0.62
C PHE A 44 14.09 -0.77 -0.78
N GLN A 45 15.41 -0.60 -0.95
CA GLN A 45 16.03 -0.41 -2.26
C GLN A 45 15.88 -1.65 -3.15
N GLU A 46 16.06 -2.86 -2.60
CA GLU A 46 15.83 -4.11 -3.32
C GLU A 46 14.37 -4.23 -3.78
N GLU A 47 13.40 -3.85 -2.93
CA GLU A 47 11.98 -3.83 -3.28
C GLU A 47 11.67 -2.76 -4.34
N VAL A 48 12.09 -1.52 -4.16
CA VAL A 48 11.82 -0.41 -5.08
C VAL A 48 12.48 -0.60 -6.44
N THR A 49 13.60 -1.33 -6.53
CA THR A 49 14.30 -1.59 -7.79
C THR A 49 13.89 -2.90 -8.46
N MET A 50 13.03 -3.71 -7.83
CA MET A 50 12.64 -5.01 -8.38
C MET A 50 11.98 -4.88 -9.76
N VAL A 51 12.24 -5.84 -10.65
CA VAL A 51 11.55 -5.89 -11.94
C VAL A 51 10.07 -6.24 -11.73
N ARG A 52 9.19 -5.61 -12.51
CA ARG A 52 7.75 -5.88 -12.45
C ARG A 52 7.47 -7.33 -12.90
N PRO A 53 6.77 -8.16 -12.09
CA PRO A 53 6.58 -9.58 -12.39
C PRO A 53 5.45 -9.86 -13.39
N ILE A 54 4.56 -8.90 -13.63
CA ILE A 54 3.42 -9.00 -14.55
C ILE A 54 3.37 -7.76 -15.44
N GLU A 55 2.77 -7.86 -16.61
CA GLU A 55 2.60 -6.69 -17.48
C GLU A 55 1.61 -5.67 -16.89
N ALA A 56 1.85 -4.39 -17.18
CA ALA A 56 0.96 -3.32 -16.75
C ALA A 56 -0.33 -3.33 -17.57
N LEU A 57 -1.45 -3.05 -16.90
CA LEU A 57 -2.73 -2.83 -17.57
C LEU A 57 -2.69 -1.51 -18.35
N ASN A 58 -3.36 -1.47 -19.52
CA ASN A 58 -3.59 -0.21 -20.24
C ASN A 58 -4.72 0.59 -19.58
N SER A 59 -4.42 1.18 -18.43
CA SER A 59 -5.33 2.04 -17.69
C SER A 59 -4.69 3.39 -17.35
N VAL A 60 -5.53 4.41 -17.19
CA VAL A 60 -5.17 5.73 -16.68
C VAL A 60 -5.62 5.94 -15.22
N TRP A 61 -6.32 4.96 -14.63
CA TRP A 61 -6.76 4.97 -13.23
C TRP A 61 -5.70 4.33 -12.33
N LEU A 62 -5.23 5.07 -11.33
CA LEU A 62 -4.17 4.62 -10.43
C LEU A 62 -4.59 3.38 -9.63
N GLU A 63 -5.85 3.31 -9.23
CA GLU A 63 -6.45 2.20 -8.47
C GLU A 63 -6.54 0.89 -9.26
N GLU A 64 -6.41 0.94 -10.59
CA GLU A 64 -6.36 -0.24 -11.46
C GLU A 64 -4.92 -0.71 -11.72
N LEU A 65 -3.92 0.08 -11.31
CA LEU A 65 -2.51 -0.21 -11.52
C LEU A 65 -1.87 -0.75 -10.24
N THR A 66 -0.88 -1.64 -10.42
CA THR A 66 0.00 -2.02 -9.30
C THR A 66 0.96 -0.88 -8.97
N TRP A 67 1.45 -0.81 -7.74
CA TRP A 67 2.44 0.20 -7.36
C TRP A 67 3.70 0.16 -8.24
N LEU A 68 4.10 -1.03 -8.71
CA LEU A 68 5.19 -1.22 -9.66
C LEU A 68 4.88 -0.58 -11.03
N ALA A 69 3.66 -0.73 -11.54
CA ALA A 69 3.25 -0.08 -12.78
C ALA A 69 3.24 1.45 -12.64
N ILE A 70 2.82 1.99 -11.49
CA ILE A 70 2.88 3.43 -11.19
C ILE A 70 4.34 3.90 -11.11
N ARG A 71 5.20 3.19 -10.37
CA ARG A 71 6.64 3.47 -10.29
C ARG A 71 7.27 3.52 -11.68
N ASP A 72 7.02 2.51 -12.49
CA ASP A 72 7.57 2.41 -13.85
C ASP A 72 7.05 3.53 -14.75
N ALA A 73 5.77 3.92 -14.60
CA ALA A 73 5.20 5.04 -15.36
C ALA A 73 5.86 6.37 -15.00
N ILE A 74 6.12 6.61 -13.72
CA ILE A 74 6.87 7.80 -13.24
C ILE A 74 8.30 7.76 -13.79
N ALA A 75 8.99 6.61 -13.70
CA ALA A 75 10.34 6.43 -14.24
C ALA A 75 10.39 6.62 -15.77
N ALA A 76 9.31 6.28 -16.48
CA ALA A 76 9.14 6.50 -17.91
C ALA A 76 8.79 7.95 -18.29
N GLY A 77 8.69 8.85 -17.30
CA GLY A 77 8.54 10.29 -17.51
C GLY A 77 7.15 10.85 -17.20
N LYS A 78 6.22 10.05 -16.64
CA LYS A 78 4.93 10.63 -16.21
C LYS A 78 5.09 11.53 -15.01
N THR A 79 4.59 12.75 -15.12
CA THR A 79 4.71 13.78 -14.06
C THR A 79 3.38 14.36 -13.61
N THR A 80 2.29 14.04 -14.29
CA THR A 80 0.98 14.66 -14.07
C THR A 80 0.02 13.66 -13.42
N VAL A 81 -0.73 14.12 -12.42
CA VAL A 81 -1.83 13.37 -11.81
C VAL A 81 -3.10 14.22 -11.82
N ILE A 82 -4.24 13.59 -12.10
CA ILE A 82 -5.56 14.22 -12.01
C ILE A 82 -6.20 13.76 -10.71
N ILE A 83 -6.54 14.70 -9.84
CA ILE A 83 -7.28 14.43 -8.59
C ILE A 83 -8.68 15.03 -8.75
N PRO A 84 -9.67 14.25 -9.21
CA PRO A 84 -11.02 14.76 -9.37
C PRO A 84 -11.70 14.95 -8.00
N THR A 85 -12.44 16.04 -7.84
CA THR A 85 -13.30 16.27 -6.68
C THR A 85 -14.76 16.28 -7.12
N GLY A 86 -15.55 15.39 -6.51
CA GLY A 86 -16.97 15.28 -6.75
C GLY A 86 -17.80 15.68 -5.54
N GLY A 87 -19.05 15.24 -5.50
CA GLY A 87 -19.96 15.57 -4.40
C GLY A 87 -21.37 15.05 -4.57
N ILE A 88 -22.15 15.21 -3.51
CA ILE A 88 -23.58 14.92 -3.45
C ILE A 88 -24.31 16.25 -3.34
N GLU A 89 -25.17 16.55 -4.32
CA GLU A 89 -25.89 17.83 -4.40
C GLU A 89 -27.30 17.64 -4.97
N GLN A 90 -28.27 18.41 -4.48
CA GLN A 90 -29.58 18.51 -5.11
C GLN A 90 -29.43 19.14 -6.50
N ASN A 91 -29.97 18.49 -7.53
CA ASN A 91 -29.95 19.04 -8.89
C ASN A 91 -31.28 18.82 -9.61
N GLY A 92 -32.36 19.24 -8.95
CA GLY A 92 -33.72 19.03 -9.43
C GLY A 92 -34.23 17.58 -9.28
N PRO A 93 -35.45 17.30 -9.77
CA PRO A 93 -36.16 16.05 -9.47
C PRO A 93 -35.77 14.86 -10.37
N TYR A 94 -34.96 15.07 -11.41
CA TYR A 94 -34.68 14.06 -12.44
C TYR A 94 -33.20 13.68 -12.58
N VAL A 95 -32.34 14.18 -11.68
CA VAL A 95 -30.89 13.95 -11.74
C VAL A 95 -30.43 13.29 -10.45
N ALA A 96 -29.58 12.28 -10.56
CA ALA A 96 -28.98 11.63 -9.41
C ALA A 96 -28.13 12.61 -8.59
N MET A 97 -28.23 12.57 -7.25
CA MET A 97 -27.51 13.51 -6.39
C MET A 97 -25.99 13.45 -6.54
N GLY A 98 -25.45 12.28 -6.93
CA GLY A 98 -24.02 12.06 -7.17
C GLY A 98 -23.55 12.32 -8.59
N LYS A 99 -24.34 13.01 -9.44
CA LYS A 99 -24.02 13.23 -10.86
C LYS A 99 -22.61 13.76 -11.11
N HIS A 100 -22.05 14.59 -10.22
CA HIS A 100 -20.69 15.09 -10.33
C HIS A 100 -19.66 13.95 -10.39
N ASN A 101 -19.83 12.91 -9.57
CA ASN A 101 -18.92 11.76 -9.53
C ASN A 101 -18.96 10.97 -10.85
N TYR A 102 -20.16 10.74 -11.39
CA TYR A 102 -20.33 9.99 -12.65
C TYR A 102 -19.77 10.76 -13.86
N VAL A 103 -19.96 12.08 -13.89
CA VAL A 103 -19.37 12.93 -14.94
C VAL A 103 -17.85 12.88 -14.90
N LEU A 104 -17.25 12.91 -13.69
CA LEU A 104 -15.81 12.86 -13.52
C LEU A 104 -15.20 11.54 -14.00
N GLN A 105 -15.88 10.40 -13.81
CA GLN A 105 -15.42 9.10 -14.34
C GLN A 105 -15.20 9.15 -15.87
N GLY A 106 -16.13 9.73 -16.63
CA GLY A 106 -15.97 9.84 -18.08
C GLY A 106 -15.02 10.96 -18.51
N ALA A 107 -15.12 12.14 -17.88
CA ALA A 107 -14.34 13.30 -18.26
C ALA A 107 -12.84 13.15 -17.96
N CYS A 108 -12.49 12.64 -16.78
CA CYS A 108 -11.10 12.48 -16.37
C CYS A 108 -10.37 11.41 -17.19
N GLU A 109 -11.04 10.31 -17.55
CA GLU A 109 -10.51 9.32 -18.51
C GLU A 109 -10.09 9.99 -19.82
N GLY A 110 -10.99 10.79 -20.41
CA GLY A 110 -10.73 11.49 -21.66
C GLY A 110 -9.61 12.52 -21.56
N ILE A 111 -9.57 13.28 -20.47
CA ILE A 111 -8.50 14.26 -20.21
C ILE A 111 -7.15 13.55 -20.05
N ALA A 112 -7.06 12.53 -19.20
CA ALA A 112 -5.82 11.78 -18.95
C ALA A 112 -5.25 11.17 -20.24
N ARG A 113 -6.10 10.55 -21.07
CA ARG A 113 -5.67 9.96 -22.34
C ARG A 113 -5.21 11.01 -23.36
N ARG A 114 -5.79 12.21 -23.34
CA ARG A 114 -5.42 13.29 -24.26
C ARG A 114 -4.15 14.02 -23.84
N LEU A 115 -3.91 14.12 -22.53
CA LEU A 115 -2.66 14.61 -21.96
C LEU A 115 -1.49 13.69 -22.37
N GLY A 116 -1.64 12.38 -22.14
CA GLY A 116 -0.71 11.36 -22.65
C GLY A 116 0.69 11.36 -22.02
N ASP A 117 0.92 12.23 -21.05
CA ASP A 117 2.16 12.46 -20.31
C ASP A 117 2.05 12.07 -18.82
#